data_AF-Q2TX78-F1
#
_entry.id   AF-Q2TX78-F1
#
_cell.length_a   1.000
_cell.length_b   1.000
_cell.length_c   1.000
_cell.angle_alpha   90.00
_cell.angle_beta   90.00
_cell.angle_gamma   90.00
#
_symmetry.space_group_name_H-M   'P 1'
#
loop_
_entity.id
_entity.type
_entity.pdbx_description
1 polymer ?
#
loop_
_entity_poly.entity_id
_entity_poly.type
_entity_poly.pdbx_seq_one_letter_code
_entity_poly.pdbx_strand_id
1 'polypeptide(L)'
;MSPRIWTAPMTFHHLRQLHISCIEHEPGLCVLPALPVLETLALNFCCYCLECPRQGQGPCALLQFQRLPQLRSLSIAGAQRKSISWCGRAVRLRKLEIEFSSGLDLHQILASLGWDLEELHLLDCEFVAEVPRPVVAFPALRRVQLLESISGLAAFGSAEVPSSAEFTLRISHNDLDGLADWSLVWRLLQRCSVLLSLPRSGIHQWPPASTSRLSQVMSLPQVRVEGPPWSADITKGRQDIPSGRREIQHHG
;
A
#
# COMPACT_ATOMS: atom_id res chain seq x y z
N MET A 1 -4.06 -25.92 -13.92
CA MET A 1 -5.42 -26.50 -13.91
C MET A 1 -6.42 -25.36 -13.76
N SER A 2 -7.51 -25.34 -14.52
CA SER A 2 -8.55 -24.31 -14.35
C SER A 2 -9.29 -24.52 -13.01
N PRO A 3 -9.55 -23.46 -12.21
CA PRO A 3 -10.33 -23.55 -10.97
C PRO A 3 -11.74 -24.15 -11.15
N ARG A 4 -12.29 -24.13 -12.38
CA ARG A 4 -13.62 -24.70 -12.68
C ARG A 4 -13.72 -26.20 -12.49
N ILE A 5 -12.59 -26.89 -12.45
CA ILE A 5 -12.55 -28.35 -12.29
C ILE A 5 -12.67 -28.72 -10.79
N TRP A 6 -12.65 -27.74 -9.88
CA TRP A 6 -12.81 -27.93 -8.43
C TRP A 6 -14.28 -27.98 -7.96
N THR A 7 -15.21 -28.30 -8.86
CA THR A 7 -16.66 -28.30 -8.64
C THR A 7 -17.18 -29.44 -7.75
N ALA A 8 -16.37 -30.47 -7.49
CA ALA A 8 -16.60 -31.44 -6.42
C ALA A 8 -15.90 -30.97 -5.13
N PRO A 9 -16.30 -31.41 -3.91
CA PRO A 9 -15.61 -31.05 -2.66
C PRO A 9 -14.23 -31.74 -2.61
N MET A 10 -13.31 -31.26 -3.44
CA MET A 10 -11.93 -31.65 -3.45
C MET A 10 -11.28 -31.05 -2.21
N THR A 11 -10.53 -31.86 -1.49
CA THR A 11 -9.70 -31.40 -0.38
C THR A 11 -8.27 -31.76 -0.71
N PHE A 12 -7.39 -30.77 -0.71
CA PHE A 12 -5.96 -31.01 -0.94
C PHE A 12 -5.24 -31.03 0.42
N HIS A 13 -5.05 -32.23 0.96
CA HIS A 13 -4.48 -32.44 2.31
C HIS A 13 -2.99 -32.09 2.45
N HIS A 14 -2.29 -31.92 1.34
CA HIS A 14 -0.84 -31.69 1.33
C HIS A 14 -0.42 -30.41 0.60
N LEU A 15 -1.37 -29.68 -0.02
CA LEU A 15 -1.05 -28.47 -0.76
C LEU A 15 -0.74 -27.32 0.20
N ARG A 16 0.52 -26.92 0.26
CA ARG A 16 0.99 -25.81 1.12
C ARG A 16 1.06 -24.46 0.41
N GLN A 17 1.23 -24.48 -0.91
CA GLN A 17 1.39 -23.27 -1.71
C GLN A 17 0.49 -23.36 -2.93
N LEU A 18 -0.23 -22.29 -3.23
CA LEU A 18 -1.13 -22.22 -4.37
C LEU A 18 -1.00 -20.85 -5.02
N HIS A 19 -0.74 -20.84 -6.32
CA HIS A 19 -0.72 -19.65 -7.14
C HIS A 19 -1.75 -19.80 -8.25
N ILE A 20 -2.66 -18.83 -8.36
CA ILE A 20 -3.67 -18.78 -9.40
C ILE A 20 -3.51 -17.46 -10.13
N SER A 21 -3.36 -17.53 -11.45
CA SER A 21 -3.20 -16.37 -12.33
C SER A 21 -4.35 -16.28 -13.32
N CYS A 22 -4.56 -15.09 -13.87
CA CYS A 22 -5.55 -14.81 -14.91
C CYS A 22 -6.99 -15.13 -14.46
N ILE A 23 -7.30 -14.93 -13.18
CA ILE A 23 -8.59 -15.33 -12.57
C ILE A 23 -9.79 -14.71 -13.28
N GLU A 24 -9.68 -13.46 -13.73
CA GLU A 24 -10.75 -12.75 -14.44
C GLU A 24 -11.13 -13.36 -15.79
N HIS A 25 -10.23 -14.10 -16.44
CA HIS A 25 -10.51 -14.79 -17.70
C HIS A 25 -11.32 -16.07 -17.52
N GLU A 26 -11.52 -16.51 -16.28
CA GLU A 26 -12.37 -17.65 -15.98
C GLU A 26 -13.84 -17.22 -15.91
N PRO A 27 -14.72 -17.79 -16.75
CA PRO A 27 -16.15 -17.78 -16.52
C PRO A 27 -16.55 -18.36 -15.15
N GLY A 28 -17.47 -17.69 -14.47
CA GLY A 28 -17.92 -18.03 -13.12
C GLY A 28 -17.02 -17.52 -11.98
N LEU A 29 -17.45 -17.76 -10.75
CA LEU A 29 -16.72 -17.36 -9.55
C LEU A 29 -15.64 -18.39 -9.23
N CYS A 30 -14.39 -17.98 -9.09
CA CYS A 30 -13.32 -18.84 -8.60
C CYS A 30 -13.50 -19.04 -7.09
N VAL A 31 -13.95 -20.24 -6.69
CA VAL A 31 -14.08 -20.64 -5.28
C VAL A 31 -12.99 -21.65 -4.97
N LEU A 32 -12.18 -21.38 -3.96
CA LEU A 32 -11.14 -22.31 -3.55
C LEU A 32 -11.75 -23.56 -2.86
N PRO A 33 -11.21 -24.76 -3.14
CA PRO A 33 -11.52 -25.98 -2.40
C PRO A 33 -11.08 -25.86 -0.93
N ALA A 34 -11.37 -26.89 -0.12
CA ALA A 34 -10.81 -26.96 1.23
C ALA A 34 -9.30 -27.24 1.14
N LEU A 35 -8.49 -26.33 1.69
CA LEU A 35 -7.03 -26.40 1.65
C LEU A 35 -6.49 -26.31 3.10
N PRO A 36 -6.65 -27.37 3.90
CA PRO A 36 -6.45 -27.33 5.34
C PRO A 36 -5.00 -27.07 5.78
N VAL A 37 -4.02 -27.31 4.90
CA VAL A 37 -2.59 -27.10 5.18
C VAL A 37 -1.96 -26.00 4.31
N LEU A 38 -2.77 -25.23 3.59
CA LEU A 38 -2.26 -24.16 2.74
C LEU A 38 -1.67 -23.04 3.61
N GLU A 39 -0.40 -22.74 3.37
CA GLU A 39 0.36 -21.72 4.08
C GLU A 39 0.51 -20.44 3.24
N THR A 40 0.59 -20.57 1.91
CA THR A 40 0.78 -19.45 0.98
C THR A 40 -0.23 -19.49 -0.16
N LEU A 41 -0.89 -18.36 -0.40
CA LEU A 41 -1.82 -18.17 -1.51
C LEU A 41 -1.44 -16.91 -2.29
N ALA A 42 -1.34 -17.04 -3.60
CA ALA A 42 -1.19 -15.92 -4.51
C ALA A 42 -2.34 -15.89 -5.53
N LEU A 43 -2.99 -14.74 -5.67
CA LEU A 43 -4.08 -14.49 -6.60
C LEU A 43 -3.71 -13.35 -7.55
N ASN A 44 -3.47 -13.68 -8.81
CA ASN A 44 -3.09 -12.71 -9.82
C ASN A 44 -4.24 -12.52 -10.82
N PHE A 45 -4.74 -11.30 -10.84
CA PHE A 45 -5.67 -10.74 -11.81
C PHE A 45 -4.84 -10.09 -12.92
N CYS A 46 -5.31 -10.12 -14.17
CA CYS A 46 -4.54 -9.64 -15.31
C CYS A 46 -4.60 -8.11 -15.38
N CYS A 47 -3.63 -7.43 -14.77
CA CYS A 47 -3.52 -5.97 -14.83
C CYS A 47 -3.17 -5.41 -16.23
N TYR A 48 -2.78 -6.27 -17.21
CA TYR A 48 -2.32 -5.86 -18.54
C TYR A 48 -3.25 -6.28 -19.69
N CYS A 49 -4.40 -6.86 -19.39
CA CYS A 49 -5.30 -7.34 -20.42
C CYS A 49 -6.11 -6.15 -20.96
N LEU A 50 -5.79 -5.71 -22.20
CA LEU A 50 -6.47 -4.63 -22.92
C LEU A 50 -7.99 -4.84 -23.00
N GLU A 51 -8.43 -6.10 -22.99
CA GLU A 51 -9.83 -6.51 -22.96
C GLU A 51 -10.05 -7.44 -21.74
N CYS A 52 -10.23 -6.85 -20.56
CA CYS A 52 -10.67 -7.62 -19.39
C CYS A 52 -12.09 -8.15 -19.68
N PRO A 53 -12.31 -9.47 -19.76
CA PRO A 53 -13.59 -10.03 -20.21
C PRO A 53 -14.76 -9.74 -19.26
N ARG A 54 -14.47 -9.28 -18.04
CA ARG A 54 -15.47 -8.92 -17.04
C ARG A 54 -15.65 -7.43 -16.85
N GLN A 55 -14.75 -6.56 -17.31
CA GLN A 55 -14.85 -5.09 -17.13
C GLN A 55 -15.32 -4.65 -15.73
N GLY A 56 -14.88 -5.32 -14.65
CA GLY A 56 -15.32 -5.03 -13.28
C GLY A 56 -16.70 -5.58 -12.88
N GLN A 57 -17.31 -6.46 -13.68
CA GLN A 57 -18.56 -7.16 -13.36
C GLN A 57 -18.33 -8.34 -12.40
N GLY A 58 -18.59 -8.05 -11.12
CA GLY A 58 -18.77 -9.02 -10.05
C GLY A 58 -17.47 -9.64 -9.49
N PRO A 59 -17.58 -10.38 -8.37
CA PRO A 59 -16.45 -11.11 -7.83
C PRO A 59 -15.99 -12.19 -8.80
N CYS A 60 -14.70 -12.14 -9.09
CA CYS A 60 -13.96 -13.13 -9.84
C CYS A 60 -13.42 -14.22 -8.90
N ALA A 61 -13.16 -13.89 -7.63
CA ALA A 61 -12.74 -14.84 -6.61
C ALA A 61 -13.54 -14.68 -5.31
N LEU A 62 -13.76 -15.80 -4.62
CA LEU A 62 -14.28 -15.85 -3.25
C LEU A 62 -13.25 -16.50 -2.32
N LEU A 63 -12.78 -15.71 -1.36
CA LEU A 63 -11.90 -16.18 -0.29
C LEU A 63 -12.72 -16.55 0.94
N GLN A 64 -12.73 -17.83 1.30
CA GLN A 64 -13.39 -18.33 2.51
C GLN A 64 -12.33 -18.79 3.51
N PHE A 65 -11.97 -17.94 4.48
CA PHE A 65 -10.84 -18.24 5.39
C PHE A 65 -11.06 -19.47 6.28
N GLN A 66 -12.32 -19.85 6.54
CA GLN A 66 -12.64 -21.11 7.20
C GLN A 66 -12.11 -22.36 6.46
N ARG A 67 -11.89 -22.26 5.13
CA ARG A 67 -11.31 -23.32 4.29
C ARG A 67 -9.80 -23.25 4.18
N LEU A 68 -9.18 -22.19 4.70
CA LEU A 68 -7.74 -21.88 4.63
C LEU A 68 -7.15 -21.67 6.05
N PRO A 69 -7.36 -22.61 6.99
CA PRO A 69 -7.07 -22.37 8.41
C PRO A 69 -5.59 -22.19 8.75
N GLN A 70 -4.68 -22.59 7.85
CA GLN A 70 -3.22 -22.48 8.04
C GLN A 70 -2.59 -21.37 7.21
N LEU A 71 -3.39 -20.53 6.54
CA LEU A 71 -2.88 -19.49 5.65
C LEU A 71 -2.07 -18.45 6.43
N ARG A 72 -0.80 -18.28 6.06
CA ARG A 72 0.15 -17.34 6.67
C ARG A 72 0.50 -16.18 5.75
N SER A 73 0.51 -16.40 4.43
CA SER A 73 0.86 -15.38 3.44
C SER A 73 -0.19 -15.32 2.33
N LEU A 74 -0.68 -14.13 2.04
CA LEU A 74 -1.61 -13.85 0.96
C LEU A 74 -1.05 -12.74 0.07
N SER A 75 -0.93 -13.03 -1.22
CA SER A 75 -0.53 -12.07 -2.26
C SER A 75 -1.68 -11.86 -3.23
N ILE A 76 -2.00 -10.62 -3.54
CA ILE A 76 -3.01 -10.22 -4.52
C ILE A 76 -2.38 -9.25 -5.49
N ALA A 77 -2.47 -9.51 -6.79
CA ALA A 77 -1.96 -8.60 -7.81
C ALA A 77 -3.04 -8.30 -8.86
N GLY A 78 -3.13 -7.06 -9.32
CA GLY A 78 -4.01 -6.67 -10.43
C GLY A 78 -5.51 -6.62 -10.11
N ALA A 79 -5.90 -6.69 -8.83
CA ALA A 79 -7.31 -6.78 -8.46
C ALA A 79 -8.01 -5.43 -8.64
N GLN A 80 -9.25 -5.46 -9.12
CA GLN A 80 -10.09 -4.28 -9.29
C GLN A 80 -11.24 -4.26 -8.27
N ARG A 81 -12.00 -3.16 -8.26
CA ARG A 81 -13.21 -3.04 -7.45
C ARG A 81 -14.10 -4.27 -7.62
N LYS A 82 -14.49 -4.86 -6.47
CA LYS A 82 -15.32 -6.08 -6.39
C LYS A 82 -14.71 -7.34 -7.01
N SER A 83 -13.43 -7.38 -7.41
CA SER A 83 -12.79 -8.61 -7.94
C SER A 83 -12.77 -9.76 -6.93
N ILE A 84 -12.68 -9.45 -5.64
CA ILE A 84 -12.57 -10.43 -4.56
C ILE A 84 -13.68 -10.20 -3.53
N SER A 85 -14.39 -11.27 -3.19
CA SER A 85 -15.26 -11.32 -2.02
C SER A 85 -14.57 -12.04 -0.86
N TRP A 86 -14.64 -11.45 0.32
CA TRP A 86 -13.95 -11.91 1.52
C TRP A 86 -14.98 -12.47 2.51
N CYS A 87 -14.76 -13.70 2.99
CA CYS A 87 -15.66 -14.38 3.91
C CYS A 87 -14.90 -15.00 5.09
N GLY A 88 -15.31 -14.64 6.31
CA GLY A 88 -14.67 -15.06 7.55
C GLY A 88 -13.45 -14.19 7.90
N ARG A 89 -12.60 -14.68 8.81
CA ARG A 89 -11.37 -13.99 9.24
C ARG A 89 -10.11 -14.82 9.00
N ALA A 90 -9.07 -14.18 8.49
CA ALA A 90 -7.75 -14.75 8.25
C ALA A 90 -6.91 -14.74 9.54
N VAL A 91 -7.32 -15.54 10.53
CA VAL A 91 -6.80 -15.42 11.91
C VAL A 91 -5.30 -15.69 12.06
N ARG A 92 -4.71 -16.53 11.18
CA ARG A 92 -3.28 -16.89 11.21
C ARG A 92 -2.44 -16.17 10.15
N LEU A 93 -3.04 -15.23 9.42
CA LEU A 93 -2.35 -14.51 8.37
C LEU A 93 -1.30 -13.58 8.99
N ARG A 94 -0.06 -13.73 8.54
CA ARG A 94 1.10 -12.95 8.99
C ARG A 94 1.55 -11.92 7.98
N LYS A 95 1.39 -12.23 6.68
CA LYS A 95 1.78 -11.34 5.59
C LYS A 95 0.62 -11.15 4.62
N LEU A 96 0.33 -9.89 4.31
CA LEU A 96 -0.55 -9.50 3.21
C LEU A 96 0.23 -8.60 2.24
N GLU A 97 0.16 -8.95 0.96
CA GLU A 97 0.76 -8.19 -0.13
C GLU A 97 -0.32 -7.89 -1.18
N ILE A 98 -0.48 -6.62 -1.53
CA ILE A 98 -1.40 -6.17 -2.58
C ILE A 98 -0.63 -5.29 -3.55
N GLU A 99 -0.65 -5.65 -4.83
CA GLU A 99 0.11 -4.95 -5.87
C GLU A 99 -0.78 -4.58 -7.06
N PHE A 100 -0.49 -3.44 -7.70
CA PHE A 100 -1.09 -3.03 -8.98
C PHE A 100 -2.62 -3.10 -8.98
N SER A 101 -3.26 -2.75 -7.86
CA SER A 101 -4.68 -2.99 -7.61
C SER A 101 -5.42 -1.68 -7.40
N SER A 102 -6.64 -1.57 -7.91
CA SER A 102 -7.41 -0.32 -7.86
C SER A 102 -8.86 -0.54 -7.44
N GLY A 103 -9.41 0.42 -6.69
CA GLY A 103 -10.81 0.41 -6.29
C GLY A 103 -11.16 -0.62 -5.21
N LEU A 104 -10.17 -1.18 -4.50
CA LEU A 104 -10.39 -2.09 -3.38
C LEU A 104 -10.76 -1.31 -2.11
N ASP A 105 -11.66 -1.88 -1.29
CA ASP A 105 -11.95 -1.37 0.05
C ASP A 105 -10.95 -1.95 1.05
N LEU A 106 -9.92 -1.18 1.39
CA LEU A 106 -8.90 -1.61 2.34
C LEU A 106 -9.46 -1.79 3.75
N HIS A 107 -10.46 -1.01 4.18
CA HIS A 107 -11.05 -1.16 5.50
C HIS A 107 -11.75 -2.50 5.65
N GLN A 108 -12.52 -2.92 4.64
CA GLN A 108 -13.15 -4.24 4.63
C GLN A 108 -12.11 -5.37 4.62
N ILE A 109 -11.03 -5.20 3.85
CA ILE A 109 -9.93 -6.18 3.82
C ILE A 109 -9.30 -6.30 5.21
N LEU A 110 -8.88 -5.19 5.82
CA LEU A 110 -8.27 -5.15 7.15
C LEU A 110 -9.20 -5.74 8.23
N ALA A 111 -10.51 -5.50 8.15
CA ALA A 111 -11.51 -6.06 9.06
C ALA A 111 -11.62 -7.59 8.99
N SER A 112 -11.20 -8.16 7.86
CA SER A 112 -11.17 -9.61 7.61
C SER A 112 -9.87 -10.26 8.08
N LEU A 113 -8.88 -9.49 8.55
CA LEU A 113 -7.59 -10.01 8.99
C LEU A 113 -7.58 -10.35 10.49
N GLY A 114 -6.67 -11.24 10.87
CA GLY A 114 -6.40 -11.60 12.26
C GLY A 114 -5.42 -10.66 12.96
N TRP A 115 -5.25 -10.88 14.26
CA TRP A 115 -4.29 -10.13 15.10
C TRP A 115 -2.82 -10.53 14.86
N ASP A 116 -2.59 -11.68 14.20
CA ASP A 116 -1.27 -12.24 13.89
C ASP A 116 -0.57 -11.56 12.70
N LEU A 117 -1.18 -10.53 12.09
CA LEU A 117 -0.59 -9.83 10.96
C LEU A 117 0.71 -9.12 11.39
N GLU A 118 1.83 -9.54 10.80
CA GLU A 118 3.17 -9.02 11.07
C GLU A 118 3.60 -8.01 9.99
N GLU A 119 3.23 -8.24 8.73
CA GLU A 119 3.67 -7.47 7.55
C GLU A 119 2.51 -7.14 6.60
N LEU A 120 2.43 -5.87 6.19
CA LEU A 120 1.52 -5.41 5.12
C LEU A 120 2.30 -4.64 4.06
N HIS A 121 2.24 -5.09 2.82
CA HIS A 121 2.86 -4.43 1.68
C HIS A 121 1.80 -4.03 0.65
N LEU A 122 1.70 -2.74 0.36
CA LEU A 122 0.83 -2.17 -0.67
C LEU A 122 1.72 -1.45 -1.69
N LEU A 123 1.69 -1.92 -2.93
CA LEU A 123 2.52 -1.40 -4.03
C LEU A 123 1.64 -0.97 -5.20
N ASP A 124 1.78 0.27 -5.64
CA ASP A 124 1.07 0.85 -6.79
C ASP A 124 -0.45 0.55 -6.74
N CYS A 125 -1.07 0.94 -5.62
CA CYS A 125 -2.46 0.65 -5.32
C CYS A 125 -3.28 1.90 -5.01
N GLU A 126 -4.51 1.91 -5.51
CA GLU A 126 -5.51 2.95 -5.23
C GLU A 126 -6.71 2.34 -4.49
N PHE A 127 -6.95 2.80 -3.26
CA PHE A 127 -8.01 2.27 -2.40
C PHE A 127 -9.19 3.23 -2.32
N VAL A 128 -10.41 2.69 -2.27
CA VAL A 128 -11.62 3.49 -2.04
C VAL A 128 -11.85 3.71 -0.56
N ALA A 129 -12.23 4.93 -0.20
CA ALA A 129 -12.67 5.28 1.13
C ALA A 129 -14.17 4.98 1.27
N GLU A 130 -14.55 3.77 1.69
CA GLU A 130 -15.93 3.44 2.03
C GLU A 130 -16.17 3.56 3.56
N VAL A 131 -17.38 3.97 3.93
CA VAL A 131 -17.87 4.07 5.32
C VAL A 131 -18.92 2.97 5.48
N PRO A 132 -18.87 2.11 6.51
CA PRO A 132 -18.29 2.32 7.84
C PRO A 132 -16.91 1.70 8.06
N ARG A 133 -16.14 2.32 8.97
CA ARG A 133 -14.79 1.86 9.36
C ARG A 133 -14.84 1.06 10.65
N PRO A 134 -14.72 -0.27 10.61
CA PRO A 134 -14.51 -1.04 11.82
C PRO A 134 -13.16 -0.65 12.44
N VAL A 135 -13.15 -0.47 13.75
CA VAL A 135 -11.88 -0.35 14.49
C VAL A 135 -11.22 -1.73 14.49
N VAL A 136 -9.98 -1.76 14.02
CA VAL A 136 -9.16 -2.98 13.91
C VAL A 136 -7.89 -2.80 14.72
N ALA A 137 -7.37 -3.90 15.26
CA ALA A 137 -6.15 -3.92 16.04
C ALA A 137 -5.17 -4.94 15.46
N PHE A 138 -3.91 -4.53 15.32
CA PHE A 138 -2.83 -5.37 14.79
C PHE A 138 -1.64 -5.37 15.76
N PRO A 139 -1.76 -6.02 16.93
CA PRO A 139 -0.74 -5.98 17.97
C PRO A 139 0.58 -6.64 17.55
N ALA A 140 0.57 -7.55 16.57
CA ALA A 140 1.76 -8.19 16.03
C ALA A 140 2.42 -7.42 14.87
N LEU A 141 1.84 -6.30 14.42
CA LEU A 141 2.30 -5.59 13.23
C LEU A 141 3.69 -4.99 13.46
N ARG A 142 4.61 -5.33 12.57
CA ARG A 142 6.00 -4.88 12.60
C ARG A 142 6.32 -3.97 11.44
N ARG A 143 5.78 -4.24 10.25
CA ARG A 143 6.13 -3.53 9.03
C ARG A 143 4.90 -3.22 8.19
N VAL A 144 4.80 -1.97 7.77
CA VAL A 144 3.84 -1.51 6.76
C VAL A 144 4.60 -0.80 5.65
N GLN A 145 4.49 -1.29 4.43
CA GLN A 145 5.07 -0.65 3.25
C GLN A 145 3.96 -0.12 2.36
N LEU A 146 3.98 1.19 2.10
CA LEU A 146 3.05 1.87 1.20
C LEU A 146 3.89 2.54 0.11
N LEU A 147 4.03 1.86 -1.03
CA LEU A 147 4.84 2.30 -2.14
C LEU A 147 3.93 2.78 -3.27
N GLU A 148 3.92 4.09 -3.56
CA GLU A 148 2.98 4.69 -4.51
C GLU A 148 1.51 4.29 -4.21
N SER A 149 1.19 4.10 -2.92
CA SER A 149 -0.07 3.54 -2.41
C SER A 149 -0.63 4.35 -1.24
N ILE A 150 -0.45 5.67 -1.29
CA ILE A 150 -0.69 6.55 -0.14
C ILE A 150 -2.13 6.54 0.35
N SER A 151 -3.11 6.28 -0.53
CA SER A 151 -4.52 6.14 -0.17
C SER A 151 -4.76 5.07 0.90
N GLY A 152 -3.87 4.06 0.99
CA GLY A 152 -3.94 3.04 2.01
C GLY A 152 -3.60 3.52 3.43
N LEU A 153 -2.90 4.65 3.57
CA LEU A 153 -2.48 5.17 4.88
C LEU A 153 -3.68 5.59 5.74
N ALA A 154 -4.74 6.12 5.12
CA ALA A 154 -5.96 6.52 5.82
C ALA A 154 -6.61 5.35 6.56
N ALA A 155 -6.46 4.12 6.05
CA ALA A 155 -7.00 2.93 6.69
C ALA A 155 -6.39 2.64 8.07
N PHE A 156 -5.17 3.13 8.30
CA PHE A 156 -4.47 2.99 9.58
C PHE A 156 -4.75 4.12 10.56
N GLY A 157 -5.40 5.21 10.13
CA GLY A 157 -5.73 6.32 11.02
C GLY A 157 -6.60 5.89 12.22
N SER A 158 -7.48 4.90 12.01
CA SER A 158 -8.34 4.33 13.05
C SER A 158 -7.88 2.96 13.56
N ALA A 159 -6.76 2.44 13.07
CA ALA A 159 -6.25 1.13 13.47
C ALA A 159 -5.37 1.25 14.72
N GLU A 160 -5.48 0.29 15.64
CA GLU A 160 -4.56 0.17 16.75
C GLU A 160 -3.30 -0.58 16.29
N VAL A 161 -2.20 0.16 16.17
CA VAL A 161 -0.90 -0.33 15.72
C VAL A 161 0.16 -0.08 16.82
N PRO A 162 1.08 -1.02 17.08
CA PRO A 162 2.19 -0.83 18.00
C PRO A 162 3.09 0.35 17.58
N SER A 163 3.60 1.13 18.54
CA SER A 163 4.58 2.19 18.24
C SER A 163 5.92 1.66 17.73
N SER A 164 6.20 0.36 17.93
CA SER A 164 7.37 -0.32 17.37
C SER A 164 7.21 -0.70 15.89
N ALA A 165 6.02 -0.49 15.29
CA ALA A 165 5.81 -0.74 13.88
C ALA A 165 6.56 0.29 13.03
N GLU A 166 7.16 -0.18 11.94
CA GLU A 166 7.86 0.64 10.97
C GLU A 166 6.98 0.85 9.73
N PHE A 167 6.84 2.11 9.32
CA PHE A 167 6.14 2.50 8.11
C PHE A 167 7.13 2.95 7.06
N THR A 168 7.23 2.22 5.95
CA THR A 168 7.97 2.66 4.77
C THR A 168 6.99 3.28 3.78
N LEU A 169 7.13 4.57 3.52
CA LEU A 169 6.26 5.34 2.64
C LEU A 169 7.07 5.80 1.43
N ARG A 170 6.61 5.50 0.23
CA ARG A 170 7.09 6.15 -0.99
C ARG A 170 5.93 6.92 -1.61
N ILE A 171 6.08 8.25 -1.64
CA ILE A 171 5.00 9.17 -1.99
C ILE A 171 5.51 10.27 -2.93
N SER A 172 4.60 10.85 -3.69
CA SER A 172 4.80 12.10 -4.42
C SER A 172 4.57 13.34 -3.54
N HIS A 173 4.99 14.52 -4.00
CA HIS A 173 5.05 15.74 -3.19
C HIS A 173 3.71 16.18 -2.59
N ASN A 174 2.60 15.98 -3.31
CA ASN A 174 1.27 16.46 -2.94
C ASN A 174 0.36 15.36 -2.39
N ASP A 175 0.87 14.13 -2.29
CA ASP A 175 0.07 12.94 -1.95
C ASP A 175 -0.62 13.06 -0.59
N LEU A 176 0.05 13.70 0.37
CA LEU A 176 -0.48 13.86 1.72
C LEU A 176 -1.61 14.90 1.78
N ASP A 177 -1.60 15.90 0.89
CA ASP A 177 -2.56 17.01 0.92
C ASP A 177 -3.98 16.53 0.58
N GLY A 178 -4.10 15.50 -0.25
CA GLY A 178 -5.37 14.85 -0.60
C GLY A 178 -5.89 13.81 0.40
N LEU A 179 -5.11 13.44 1.43
CA LEU A 179 -5.53 12.41 2.37
C LEU A 179 -6.71 12.88 3.23
N ALA A 180 -7.75 12.04 3.28
CA ALA A 180 -8.82 12.16 4.25
C ALA A 180 -8.31 11.92 5.68
N ASP A 181 -9.04 12.44 6.67
CA ASP A 181 -8.80 12.18 8.10
C ASP A 181 -7.37 12.43 8.57
N TRP A 182 -6.80 13.54 8.10
CA TRP A 182 -5.44 13.93 8.39
C TRP A 182 -5.10 13.91 9.88
N SER A 183 -6.02 14.30 10.77
CA SER A 183 -5.77 14.28 12.21
C SER A 183 -5.53 12.88 12.79
N LEU A 184 -6.13 11.84 12.19
CA LEU A 184 -5.90 10.44 12.54
C LEU A 184 -4.56 9.95 11.99
N VAL A 185 -4.31 10.21 10.71
CA VAL A 185 -3.04 9.88 10.04
C VAL A 185 -1.86 10.56 10.74
N TRP A 186 -2.01 11.84 11.08
CA TRP A 186 -1.00 12.61 11.78
C TRP A 186 -0.64 11.99 13.14
N ARG A 187 -1.64 11.59 13.94
CA ARG A 187 -1.41 10.90 15.22
C ARG A 187 -0.69 9.57 15.07
N LEU A 188 -0.98 8.82 14.00
CA LEU A 188 -0.26 7.58 13.68
C LEU A 188 1.22 7.87 13.37
N LEU A 189 1.48 8.81 12.46
CA LEU A 189 2.83 9.21 12.06
C LEU A 189 3.62 9.82 13.24
N GLN A 190 2.94 10.49 14.18
CA GLN A 190 3.55 11.01 15.41
C GLN A 190 4.13 9.93 16.34
N ARG A 191 3.67 8.68 16.22
CA ARG A 191 3.94 7.60 17.18
C ARG A 191 4.81 6.48 16.62
N CYS A 192 4.86 6.31 15.31
CA CYS A 192 5.52 5.18 14.65
C CYS A 192 6.81 5.61 13.95
N SER A 193 7.76 4.70 13.80
CA SER A 193 8.95 4.95 12.97
C SER A 193 8.53 5.02 11.51
N VAL A 194 8.95 6.07 10.79
CA VAL A 194 8.59 6.27 9.38
C VAL A 194 9.85 6.45 8.54
N LEU A 195 9.98 5.63 7.49
CA LEU A 195 10.95 5.81 6.43
C LEU A 195 10.24 6.39 5.21
N LEU A 196 10.53 7.64 4.88
CA LEU A 196 9.89 8.38 3.79
C LEU A 196 10.82 8.50 2.59
N SER A 197 10.46 7.90 1.47
CA SER A 197 11.14 8.02 0.19
C SER A 197 10.34 8.92 -0.75
N LEU A 198 11.00 9.84 -1.45
CA LEU A 198 10.36 10.62 -2.52
C LEU A 198 10.97 10.25 -3.88
N PRO A 199 10.17 10.00 -4.93
CA PRO A 199 10.68 9.68 -6.26
C PRO A 199 11.41 10.90 -6.87
N ARG A 200 12.42 10.63 -7.71
CA ARG A 200 13.28 11.65 -8.35
C ARG A 200 12.61 12.47 -9.46
N SER A 201 11.31 12.34 -9.71
CA SER A 201 10.69 12.91 -10.90
C SER A 201 10.52 14.43 -10.81
N GLY A 202 11.25 15.15 -11.68
CA GLY A 202 10.88 16.42 -12.33
C GLY A 202 10.59 17.64 -11.47
N ILE A 203 11.50 18.63 -11.47
CA ILE A 203 11.31 20.05 -11.11
C ILE A 203 10.22 20.29 -10.04
N HIS A 204 10.36 19.69 -8.87
CA HIS A 204 9.53 20.03 -7.72
C HIS A 204 10.25 21.10 -6.90
N GLN A 205 9.50 22.13 -6.48
CA GLN A 205 10.02 23.18 -5.61
C GLN A 205 10.42 22.53 -4.29
N TRP A 206 11.73 22.38 -4.11
CA TRP A 206 12.34 21.96 -2.87
C TRP A 206 12.96 23.19 -2.21
N PRO A 207 12.74 23.44 -0.90
CA PRO A 207 11.94 22.65 0.03
C PRO A 207 10.43 22.74 -0.23
N PRO A 208 9.63 21.78 0.28
CA PRO A 208 8.17 21.88 0.24
C PRO A 208 7.70 23.19 0.87
N ALA A 209 6.55 23.69 0.45
CA ALA A 209 5.92 24.84 1.12
C ALA A 209 5.78 24.55 2.63
N SER A 210 6.10 25.53 3.48
CA SER A 210 6.07 25.37 4.94
C SER A 210 4.69 25.01 5.50
N THR A 211 3.63 25.27 4.73
CA THR A 211 2.25 24.94 5.06
C THR A 211 1.82 23.55 4.58
N SER A 212 2.60 22.89 3.73
CA SER A 212 2.27 21.56 3.19
C SER A 212 2.30 20.47 4.27
N ARG A 213 1.45 19.45 4.12
CA ARG A 213 1.47 18.30 5.04
C ARG A 213 2.79 17.52 4.95
N LEU A 214 3.43 17.52 3.78
CA LEU A 214 4.77 16.95 3.61
C LEU A 214 5.80 17.65 4.51
N SER A 215 5.84 18.99 4.52
CA SER A 215 6.73 19.73 5.43
C SER A 215 6.46 19.41 6.90
N GLN A 216 5.20 19.24 7.28
CA GLN A 216 4.83 18.86 8.65
C GLN A 216 5.37 17.47 8.99
N VAL A 217 5.16 16.47 8.12
CA VAL A 217 5.66 15.09 8.34
C VAL A 217 7.17 15.05 8.43
N MET A 218 7.87 15.75 7.53
CA MET A 218 9.33 15.79 7.55
C MET A 218 9.92 16.43 8.81
N SER A 219 9.15 17.25 9.54
CA SER A 219 9.60 17.87 10.79
C SER A 219 9.53 16.93 12.01
N LEU A 220 8.91 15.75 11.86
CA LEU A 220 8.73 14.79 12.95
C LEU A 220 10.03 14.04 13.26
N PRO A 221 10.42 13.86 14.54
CA PRO A 221 11.70 13.25 14.90
C PRO A 221 11.80 11.76 14.54
N GLN A 222 10.68 11.06 14.45
CA GLN A 222 10.60 9.65 14.06
C GLN A 222 10.52 9.42 12.55
N VAL A 223 10.50 10.49 11.75
CA VAL A 223 10.51 10.41 10.28
C VAL A 223 11.94 10.54 9.78
N ARG A 224 12.39 9.52 9.05
CA ARG A 224 13.65 9.53 8.30
C ARG A 224 13.33 9.70 6.83
N VAL A 225 13.97 10.66 6.18
CA VAL A 225 13.75 10.91 4.75
C VAL A 225 14.90 10.31 3.96
N GLU A 226 14.58 9.38 3.06
CA GLU A 226 15.50 8.82 2.07
C GLU A 226 15.30 9.51 0.72
N GLY A 227 16.36 10.12 0.23
CA GLY A 227 16.41 10.79 -1.07
C GLY A 227 17.85 11.15 -1.44
N PRO A 228 18.14 11.44 -2.73
CA PRO A 228 19.42 12.04 -3.12
C PRO A 228 19.67 13.32 -2.31
N PRO A 229 20.93 13.78 -2.16
CA PRO A 229 21.31 14.74 -1.14
C PRO A 229 20.63 16.09 -1.37
N TRP A 230 19.50 16.30 -0.70
CA TRP A 230 18.88 17.63 -0.56
C TRP A 230 19.53 18.44 0.58
N SER A 231 20.54 17.85 1.22
CA SER A 231 21.23 18.32 2.41
C SER A 231 22.74 18.55 2.17
N ALA A 232 23.08 19.14 1.03
CA ALA A 232 24.32 19.90 0.86
C ALA A 232 23.99 21.19 0.11
N ASP A 233 24.43 22.33 0.65
CA ASP A 233 24.38 23.66 0.00
C ASP A 233 23.12 24.53 0.16
N ILE A 234 22.57 24.66 1.38
CA ILE A 234 21.74 25.84 1.74
C ILE A 234 22.45 26.81 2.71
N THR A 235 23.66 26.48 3.20
CA THR A 235 24.39 27.36 4.15
C THR A 235 25.79 27.78 3.74
N LYS A 236 26.24 27.54 2.51
CA LYS A 236 27.50 28.08 2.00
C LYS A 236 27.32 28.71 0.63
N GLY A 237 27.50 30.03 0.53
CA GLY A 237 27.74 30.67 -0.76
C GLY A 237 26.96 31.93 -1.11
N ARG A 238 26.60 32.79 -0.15
CA ARG A 238 26.54 34.25 -0.42
C ARG A 238 27.51 34.95 0.52
N GLN A 239 28.79 34.67 0.30
CA GLN A 239 29.86 35.60 0.65
C GLN A 239 29.97 36.60 -0.51
N ASP A 240 30.05 37.86 -0.11
CA ASP A 240 30.10 39.06 -0.93
C ASP A 240 31.09 38.96 -2.10
N ILE A 241 30.62 39.29 -3.31
CA ILE A 241 31.50 39.67 -4.42
C ILE A 241 31.55 41.21 -4.45
N PRO A 242 32.70 41.84 -4.20
CA PRO A 242 32.82 43.29 -4.31
C PRO A 242 32.76 43.69 -5.79
N SER A 243 31.80 44.55 -6.14
CA SER A 243 31.68 45.13 -7.48
C SER A 243 32.88 46.05 -7.78
N GLY A 244 33.84 45.51 -8.52
CA GLY A 244 34.98 46.24 -9.05
C GLY A 244 34.85 46.52 -10.55
N ARG A 245 34.54 47.78 -10.89
CA ARG A 245 35.09 48.59 -12.00
C ARG A 245 35.02 48.05 -13.46
N ARG A 246 34.40 48.83 -14.36
CA ARG A 246 35.09 49.74 -15.32
C ARG A 246 34.11 50.45 -16.27
N GLU A 247 34.22 51.78 -16.29
CA GLU A 247 33.73 52.66 -17.34
C GLU A 247 34.41 52.34 -18.67
N ILE A 248 33.66 52.39 -19.77
CA ILE A 248 34.20 52.40 -21.13
C ILE A 248 33.89 53.78 -21.71
N GLN A 249 34.94 54.58 -21.92
CA GLN A 249 34.90 55.81 -22.72
C GLN A 249 34.95 55.44 -24.20
N HIS A 250 34.01 55.98 -24.99
CA HIS A 250 34.06 55.95 -26.46
C HIS A 250 34.84 57.16 -26.99
N HIS A 251 35.89 56.90 -27.77
CA HIS A 251 36.43 57.84 -28.76
C HIS A 251 36.63 57.10 -30.08
N GLY A 252 36.13 57.70 -31.15
CA GLY A 252 36.13 57.19 -32.53
C GLY A 252 34.91 57.71 -33.27
#